data_AF-A0A8T5B7N7-F1
#
_entry.id   AF-A0A8T5B7N7-F1
#
_cell.length_a   1.000
_cell.length_b   1.000
_cell.length_c   1.000
_cell.angle_alpha   90.00
_cell.angle_beta   90.00
_cell.angle_gamma   90.00
#
_symmetry.space_group_name_H-M   'P 1'
#
loop_
_entity.id
_entity.type
_entity.pdbx_description
1 polymer ?
#
loop_
_entity_poly.entity_id
_entity_poly.type
_entity_poly.pdbx_seq_one_letter_code
_entity_poly.pdbx_strand_id
1 'polypeptide(L)'
;MGLSGRLAPWVLRVQVFASGAVVMALELVGSRILAVDFGSSIFVWGGLIGVILTALSLGYSYGGRLADRILSYTVLSSIIFSSGLLILFIPHISPLAVDLALRLGLGERYGPIMVTALLMGLPTFLLGMVSPYAIKLAAGSLTGLGRVAGNLYAISTLGSIAGTFGTVFILIPIMDVRSIISLLGVVLLASSAVSLGRGPRILLILVLLVLYSPVNSILMGAQVIYGSRVFEKETPYSHLEVVDSGGVRTLYLNGLPHSAMYLNGSRELVFPYTRYFALGFLFKEDAGRVLFVGGGGFSGPKRFLQDYEEVEVDVVEIDPDVIEVARRYFDLKDDPRLTVYNEDGRRYLQRIEKRYDLVVLDAYSKTYVPFHLMTHEFFKLLHERLSDDGVIISNLIASLVGDTANLFWAEYRTISQVFPSIYIFPTSDTGPGWVQNIILVASKNPNNLTEEMLKERAHMSGKVDQKEATELLSRLWKGPLRAEEAPILLDNFAPVEALLNPITGKPYALESEYEMSRPSIKWVESSNMAIALLAAILISWLFLLPQSIIKAQ
;
A
#
# COMPACT_ATOMS: atom_id res chain seq x y z
N MET A 1 -3.46 -11.31 -45.74
CA MET A 1 -3.15 -12.74 -45.50
C MET A 1 -4.11 -13.22 -44.44
N GLY A 2 -5.19 -13.91 -44.84
CA GLY A 2 -6.19 -14.42 -43.90
C GLY A 2 -5.64 -15.59 -43.10
N LEU A 3 -5.99 -15.65 -41.81
CA LEU A 3 -5.75 -16.83 -40.96
C LEU A 3 -6.35 -18.06 -41.64
N SER A 4 -5.55 -19.12 -41.83
CA SER A 4 -6.06 -20.39 -42.35
C SER A 4 -7.21 -20.91 -41.48
N GLY A 5 -8.24 -21.50 -42.08
CA GLY A 5 -9.51 -21.84 -41.39
C GLY A 5 -9.40 -22.74 -40.16
N ARG A 6 -8.27 -23.46 -39.98
CA ARG A 6 -8.01 -24.30 -38.79
C ARG A 6 -7.38 -23.54 -37.61
N LEU A 7 -6.67 -22.43 -37.86
CA LEU A 7 -5.96 -21.66 -36.82
C LEU A 7 -6.84 -20.58 -36.18
N ALA A 8 -7.83 -20.05 -36.91
CA ALA A 8 -8.67 -18.95 -36.43
C ALA A 8 -9.41 -19.23 -35.11
N PRO A 9 -10.00 -20.42 -34.87
CA PRO A 9 -10.69 -20.71 -33.61
C PRO A 9 -9.74 -20.79 -32.40
N TRP A 10 -8.53 -21.30 -32.60
CA TRP A 10 -7.53 -21.40 -31.54
C TRP A 10 -6.96 -20.04 -31.16
N VAL A 11 -6.65 -19.21 -32.15
CA VAL A 11 -6.16 -17.84 -31.93
C VAL A 11 -7.21 -17.01 -31.18
N LEU A 12 -8.49 -17.16 -31.53
CA LEU A 12 -9.58 -16.50 -30.81
C LEU A 12 -9.62 -16.88 -29.32
N ARG A 13 -9.49 -18.17 -29.01
CA ARG A 13 -9.51 -18.66 -27.63
C ARG A 13 -8.31 -18.16 -26.84
N VAL A 14 -7.12 -18.15 -27.44
CA VAL A 14 -5.90 -17.61 -26.80
C VAL A 14 -6.06 -16.12 -26.51
N GLN A 15 -6.60 -15.35 -27.45
CA GLN A 15 -6.85 -13.92 -27.28
C GLN A 15 -7.86 -13.66 -26.15
N VAL A 16 -8.97 -14.40 -26.11
CA VAL A 16 -9.97 -14.29 -25.03
C VAL A 16 -9.37 -14.67 -23.67
N PHE A 17 -8.61 -15.76 -23.59
CA PHE A 17 -7.91 -16.17 -22.38
C PHE A 17 -6.91 -15.10 -21.91
N ALA A 18 -6.06 -14.60 -22.81
CA ALA A 18 -5.06 -13.58 -22.50
C ALA A 18 -5.71 -12.26 -22.04
N SER A 19 -6.80 -11.83 -22.69
CA SER A 19 -7.55 -10.66 -22.25
C SER A 19 -8.14 -10.85 -20.85
N GLY A 20 -8.77 -11.99 -20.55
CA GLY A 20 -9.29 -12.28 -19.21
C GLY A 20 -8.20 -12.28 -18.14
N ALA A 21 -7.05 -12.89 -18.43
CA ALA A 21 -5.90 -12.92 -17.54
C ALA A 21 -5.33 -11.51 -17.28
N VAL A 22 -5.15 -10.72 -18.33
CA VAL A 22 -4.56 -9.39 -18.25
C VAL A 22 -5.50 -8.40 -17.55
N VAL A 23 -6.82 -8.46 -17.76
CA VAL A 23 -7.77 -7.60 -17.02
C VAL A 23 -7.60 -7.79 -15.50
N MET A 24 -7.63 -9.03 -15.02
CA MET A 24 -7.51 -9.30 -13.59
C MET A 24 -6.11 -8.99 -13.05
N ALA A 25 -5.06 -9.33 -13.79
CA ALA A 25 -3.68 -9.02 -13.39
C ALA A 25 -3.46 -7.50 -13.32
N LEU A 26 -3.98 -6.76 -14.31
CA LEU A 26 -3.89 -5.31 -14.36
C LEU A 26 -4.63 -4.67 -13.18
N GLU A 27 -5.83 -5.15 -12.83
CA GLU A 27 -6.58 -4.70 -11.66
C GLU A 27 -5.77 -4.88 -10.37
N LEU A 28 -5.21 -6.06 -10.14
CA LEU A 28 -4.41 -6.36 -8.94
C LEU A 28 -3.11 -5.56 -8.85
N VAL A 29 -2.46 -5.30 -9.98
CA VAL A 29 -1.22 -4.51 -10.02
C VAL A 29 -1.52 -3.02 -9.96
N GLY A 30 -2.67 -2.59 -10.48
CA GLY A 30 -3.17 -1.21 -10.39
C GLY A 30 -3.33 -0.75 -8.95
N SER A 31 -3.79 -1.62 -8.05
CA SER A 31 -3.86 -1.29 -6.62
C SER A 31 -2.49 -0.98 -6.02
N ARG A 32 -1.40 -1.61 -6.50
CA ARG A 32 -0.02 -1.33 -6.06
C ARG A 32 0.48 0.03 -6.55
N ILE A 33 0.15 0.40 -7.79
CA ILE A 33 0.46 1.75 -8.31
C ILE A 33 -0.21 2.82 -7.45
N LEU A 34 -1.50 2.62 -7.14
CA LEU A 34 -2.25 3.57 -6.32
C LEU A 34 -1.80 3.54 -4.86
N ALA A 35 -1.30 2.39 -4.37
CA ALA A 35 -0.91 2.24 -2.98
C ALA A 35 0.31 3.08 -2.59
N VAL A 36 1.15 3.48 -3.54
CA VAL A 36 2.31 4.33 -3.22
C VAL A 36 1.88 5.71 -2.72
N ASP A 37 0.88 6.33 -3.35
CA ASP A 37 0.50 7.72 -3.05
C ASP A 37 -0.85 7.83 -2.33
N PHE A 38 -1.75 6.87 -2.53
CA PHE A 38 -3.07 6.83 -1.90
C PHE A 38 -3.24 5.64 -0.93
N GLY A 39 -2.28 4.70 -0.92
CA GLY A 39 -2.28 3.47 -0.13
C GLY A 39 -3.41 2.46 -0.42
N SER A 40 -3.61 1.51 0.49
CA SER A 40 -4.49 0.33 0.37
C SER A 40 -5.89 0.45 1.00
N SER A 41 -6.48 1.65 1.09
CA SER A 41 -7.79 1.82 1.77
C SER A 41 -8.95 1.21 0.98
N ILE A 42 -10.10 1.00 1.64
CA ILE A 42 -11.33 0.55 0.97
C ILE A 42 -11.78 1.49 -0.17
N PHE A 43 -11.43 2.78 -0.09
CA PHE A 43 -11.72 3.75 -1.15
C PHE A 43 -10.86 3.54 -2.39
N VAL A 44 -9.60 3.13 -2.21
CA VAL A 44 -8.69 2.80 -3.30
C VAL A 44 -9.19 1.56 -4.04
N TRP A 45 -9.47 0.48 -3.30
CA TRP A 45 -10.01 -0.75 -3.88
C TRP A 45 -11.39 -0.53 -4.53
N GLY A 46 -12.30 0.14 -3.83
CA GLY A 46 -13.65 0.43 -4.34
C GLY A 46 -13.62 1.34 -5.57
N GLY A 47 -12.76 2.36 -5.58
CA GLY A 47 -12.58 3.26 -6.71
C GLY A 47 -11.98 2.55 -7.93
N LEU A 48 -10.94 1.74 -7.71
CA LEU A 48 -10.29 0.94 -8.73
C LEU A 48 -11.28 -0.03 -9.40
N ILE A 49 -11.93 -0.88 -8.61
CA ILE A 49 -12.91 -1.87 -9.08
C ILE A 49 -14.07 -1.15 -9.79
N GLY A 50 -14.60 -0.07 -9.21
CA GLY A 50 -15.72 0.68 -9.77
C GLY A 50 -15.42 1.25 -11.15
N VAL A 51 -14.22 1.81 -11.34
CA VAL A 51 -13.77 2.33 -12.64
C VAL A 51 -13.57 1.21 -13.66
N ILE A 52 -12.91 0.11 -13.27
CA ILE A 52 -12.64 -1.04 -14.14
C ILE A 52 -13.96 -1.67 -14.61
N LEU A 53 -14.91 -1.92 -13.70
CA LEU A 53 -16.22 -2.46 -14.05
C LEU A 53 -17.02 -1.52 -14.95
N THR A 54 -16.94 -0.20 -14.71
CA THR A 54 -17.58 0.80 -15.58
C THR A 54 -16.97 0.76 -16.98
N ALA A 55 -15.64 0.74 -17.09
CA ALA A 55 -14.94 0.65 -18.37
C ALA A 55 -15.28 -0.65 -19.12
N LEU A 56 -15.27 -1.80 -18.43
CA LEU A 56 -15.67 -3.09 -19.00
C LEU A 56 -17.12 -3.05 -19.50
N SER A 57 -18.04 -2.52 -18.70
CA SER A 57 -19.47 -2.41 -19.06
C SER A 57 -19.69 -1.59 -20.34
N LEU A 58 -19.04 -0.43 -20.42
CA LEU A 58 -19.05 0.40 -21.63
C LEU A 58 -18.42 -0.34 -22.82
N GLY A 59 -17.32 -1.06 -22.57
CA GLY A 59 -16.64 -1.91 -23.55
C GLY A 59 -17.52 -3.03 -24.08
N TYR A 60 -18.27 -3.72 -23.22
CA TYR A 60 -19.21 -4.77 -23.63
C TYR A 60 -20.28 -4.21 -24.57
N SER A 61 -20.87 -3.08 -24.20
CA SER A 61 -21.92 -2.42 -25.00
C SER A 61 -21.38 -1.94 -26.35
N TYR A 62 -20.23 -1.26 -26.36
CA TYR A 62 -19.64 -0.74 -27.60
C TYR A 62 -19.07 -1.85 -28.49
N GLY A 63 -18.42 -2.85 -27.91
CA GLY A 63 -17.84 -3.99 -28.62
C GLY A 63 -18.89 -4.79 -29.37
N GLY A 64 -20.06 -5.01 -28.77
CA GLY A 64 -21.20 -5.65 -29.45
C GLY A 64 -21.68 -4.84 -30.66
N ARG A 65 -21.88 -3.52 -30.49
CA ARG A 65 -22.29 -2.63 -31.59
C ARG A 65 -21.24 -2.57 -32.71
N LEU A 66 -19.96 -2.58 -32.37
CA LEU A 66 -18.86 -2.59 -33.34
C LEU A 66 -18.83 -3.90 -34.11
N ALA A 67 -19.02 -5.04 -33.43
CA ALA A 67 -19.08 -6.37 -34.04
C ALA A 67 -20.24 -6.51 -35.04
N ASP A 68 -21.36 -5.82 -34.80
CA ASP A 68 -22.48 -5.79 -35.76
C ASP A 68 -22.18 -4.95 -37.01
N ARG A 69 -21.28 -3.97 -36.93
CA ARG A 69 -20.93 -3.09 -38.05
C ARG A 69 -19.79 -3.65 -38.90
N ILE A 70 -18.70 -4.06 -38.27
CA ILE A 70 -17.50 -4.56 -38.92
C ILE A 70 -17.06 -5.79 -38.17
N LEU A 71 -17.17 -6.96 -38.78
CA LEU A 71 -16.86 -8.24 -38.14
C LEU A 71 -15.61 -8.86 -38.77
N SER A 72 -14.47 -8.77 -38.07
CA SER A 72 -13.21 -9.33 -38.55
C SER A 72 -12.24 -9.66 -37.41
N TYR A 73 -11.49 -10.76 -37.57
CA TYR A 73 -10.39 -11.12 -36.67
C TYR A 73 -9.32 -10.03 -36.60
N THR A 74 -9.11 -9.29 -37.68
CA THR A 74 -8.15 -8.18 -37.72
C THR A 74 -8.58 -7.07 -36.77
N VAL A 75 -9.86 -6.70 -36.77
CA VAL A 75 -10.40 -5.64 -35.91
C VAL A 75 -10.32 -6.06 -34.43
N LEU A 76 -10.73 -7.29 -34.10
CA LEU A 76 -10.57 -7.81 -32.73
C LEU A 76 -9.11 -7.74 -32.27
N SER A 77 -8.19 -8.19 -33.13
CA SER A 77 -6.76 -8.20 -32.81
C SER A 77 -6.20 -6.78 -32.70
N SER A 78 -6.68 -5.83 -33.50
CA SER A 78 -6.31 -4.42 -33.38
C SER A 78 -6.80 -3.80 -32.06
N ILE A 79 -7.98 -4.19 -31.55
CA ILE A 79 -8.49 -3.75 -30.23
C ILE A 79 -7.55 -4.24 -29.12
N ILE A 80 -7.21 -5.52 -29.13
CA ILE A 80 -6.31 -6.14 -28.14
C ILE A 80 -4.90 -5.55 -28.22
N PHE A 81 -4.37 -5.35 -29.43
CA PHE A 81 -3.05 -4.75 -29.64
C PHE A 81 -3.01 -3.31 -29.12
N SER A 82 -4.07 -2.53 -29.36
CA SER A 82 -4.20 -1.16 -28.85
C SER A 82 -4.22 -1.12 -27.33
N SER A 83 -4.96 -2.02 -26.68
CA SER A 83 -4.98 -2.13 -25.22
C SER A 83 -3.62 -2.50 -24.65
N GLY A 84 -2.95 -3.51 -25.23
CA GLY A 84 -1.59 -3.90 -24.83
C GLY A 84 -0.60 -2.76 -24.92
N LEU A 85 -0.68 -1.94 -25.98
CA LEU A 85 0.18 -0.78 -26.15
C LEU A 85 -0.11 0.29 -25.09
N LEU A 86 -1.37 0.60 -24.80
CA LEU A 86 -1.71 1.57 -23.76
C LEU A 86 -1.25 1.10 -22.36
N ILE A 87 -1.35 -0.20 -22.06
CA ILE A 87 -0.87 -0.76 -20.79
C ILE A 87 0.65 -0.53 -20.62
N LEU A 88 1.45 -0.66 -21.67
CA LEU A 88 2.90 -0.40 -21.61
C LEU A 88 3.25 1.04 -21.21
N PHE A 89 2.35 2.00 -21.44
CA PHE A 89 2.57 3.39 -21.06
C PHE A 89 2.19 3.71 -19.62
N ILE A 90 1.43 2.84 -18.94
CA ILE A 90 0.95 3.12 -17.59
C ILE A 90 2.09 3.53 -16.64
N PRO A 91 3.25 2.84 -16.57
CA PRO A 91 4.32 3.22 -15.64
C PRO A 91 4.96 4.58 -15.93
N HIS A 92 4.79 5.09 -17.15
CA HIS A 92 5.33 6.37 -17.59
C HIS A 92 4.35 7.52 -17.38
N ILE A 93 3.05 7.24 -17.48
CA ILE A 93 1.97 8.23 -17.31
C ILE A 93 1.54 8.31 -15.83
N SER A 94 1.71 7.24 -15.05
CA SER A 94 1.25 7.18 -13.67
C SER A 94 1.75 8.32 -12.79
N PRO A 95 3.03 8.76 -12.84
CA PRO A 95 3.48 9.86 -11.98
C PRO A 95 2.79 11.19 -12.32
N LEU A 96 2.50 11.44 -13.60
CA LEU A 96 1.79 12.63 -14.04
C LEU A 96 0.32 12.62 -13.60
N ALA A 97 -0.34 11.46 -13.69
CA ALA A 97 -1.72 11.31 -13.26
C ALA A 97 -1.87 11.50 -11.74
N VAL A 98 -0.92 10.98 -10.97
CA VAL A 98 -0.86 11.15 -9.52
C VAL A 98 -0.58 12.61 -9.14
N ASP A 99 0.45 13.24 -9.71
CA ASP A 99 0.78 14.65 -9.43
C ASP A 99 -0.43 15.56 -9.70
N LEU A 100 -1.15 15.32 -10.80
CA LEU A 100 -2.39 16.03 -11.09
C LEU A 100 -3.46 15.82 -10.00
N ALA A 101 -3.65 14.60 -9.53
CA ALA A 101 -4.61 14.29 -8.46
C ALA A 101 -4.29 14.99 -7.14
N LEU A 102 -3.00 15.03 -6.79
CA LEU A 102 -2.51 15.69 -5.59
C LEU A 102 -2.68 17.21 -5.69
N ARG A 103 -2.33 17.83 -6.84
CA ARG A 103 -2.53 19.27 -7.07
C ARG A 103 -3.98 19.70 -7.03
N LEU A 104 -4.90 18.83 -7.46
CA LEU A 104 -6.33 19.07 -7.39
C LEU A 104 -6.91 18.85 -5.98
N GLY A 105 -6.11 18.39 -5.01
CA GLY A 105 -6.55 18.18 -3.64
C GLY A 105 -7.60 17.07 -3.49
N LEU A 106 -7.60 16.05 -4.37
CA LEU A 106 -8.62 15.01 -4.40
C LEU A 106 -8.52 14.00 -3.23
N GLY A 107 -7.37 13.99 -2.53
CA GLY A 107 -7.09 13.13 -1.38
C GLY A 107 -7.18 11.62 -1.67
N GLU A 108 -7.10 10.80 -0.62
CA GLU A 108 -7.16 9.33 -0.73
C GLU A 108 -8.54 8.79 -1.16
N ARG A 109 -9.60 9.60 -1.06
CA ARG A 109 -10.97 9.16 -1.36
C ARG A 109 -11.31 9.26 -2.85
N TYR A 110 -10.96 10.37 -3.49
CA TYR A 110 -11.33 10.65 -4.89
C TYR A 110 -10.13 10.56 -5.85
N GLY A 111 -8.90 10.74 -5.35
CA GLY A 111 -7.68 10.59 -6.13
C GLY A 111 -7.58 9.25 -6.87
N PRO A 112 -7.78 8.09 -6.19
CA PRO A 112 -7.73 6.77 -6.83
C PRO A 112 -8.72 6.61 -8.00
N ILE A 113 -9.91 7.18 -7.91
CA ILE A 113 -10.92 7.10 -8.97
C ILE A 113 -10.42 7.79 -10.23
N MET A 114 -9.90 9.01 -10.10
CA MET A 114 -9.39 9.77 -11.24
C MET A 114 -8.15 9.09 -11.85
N VAL A 115 -7.19 8.69 -11.01
CA VAL A 115 -5.94 8.07 -11.49
C VAL A 115 -6.24 6.73 -12.17
N THR A 116 -7.11 5.89 -11.61
CA THR A 116 -7.54 4.65 -12.28
C THR A 116 -8.22 4.94 -13.61
N ALA A 117 -9.10 5.96 -13.67
CA ALA A 117 -9.81 6.30 -14.90
C ALA A 117 -8.86 6.75 -16.01
N LEU A 118 -7.86 7.56 -15.67
CA LEU A 118 -6.86 8.05 -16.63
C LEU A 118 -5.92 6.94 -17.11
N LEU A 119 -5.46 6.06 -16.21
CA LEU A 119 -4.45 5.06 -16.54
C LEU A 119 -5.04 3.77 -17.11
N MET A 120 -6.15 3.31 -16.54
CA MET A 120 -6.66 1.94 -16.73
C MET A 120 -8.04 1.93 -17.42
N GLY A 121 -8.75 3.05 -17.42
CA GLY A 121 -10.08 3.17 -18.02
C GLY A 121 -10.10 2.80 -19.50
N LEU A 122 -9.29 3.47 -20.33
CA LEU A 122 -9.26 3.21 -21.78
C LEU A 122 -8.75 1.80 -22.15
N PRO A 123 -7.61 1.30 -21.62
CA PRO A 123 -7.17 -0.06 -21.89
C PRO A 123 -8.21 -1.12 -21.52
N THR A 124 -8.85 -0.96 -20.37
CA THR A 124 -9.89 -1.89 -19.87
C THR A 124 -11.16 -1.80 -20.70
N PHE A 125 -11.57 -0.61 -21.13
CA PHE A 125 -12.69 -0.43 -22.05
C PHE A 125 -12.48 -1.20 -23.36
N LEU A 126 -11.28 -1.15 -23.93
CA LEU A 126 -10.94 -1.93 -25.12
C LEU A 126 -10.98 -3.44 -24.85
N LEU A 127 -10.47 -3.91 -23.70
CA LEU A 127 -10.55 -5.33 -23.32
C LEU A 127 -11.99 -5.78 -23.07
N GLY A 128 -12.85 -4.89 -22.57
CA GLY A 128 -14.29 -5.14 -22.46
C GLY A 128 -14.95 -5.44 -23.81
N MET A 129 -14.44 -4.90 -24.91
CA MET A 129 -15.01 -5.20 -26.24
C MET A 129 -14.76 -6.65 -26.69
N VAL A 130 -13.74 -7.33 -26.14
CA VAL A 130 -13.26 -8.63 -26.63
C VAL A 130 -14.34 -9.71 -26.53
N SER A 131 -15.05 -9.78 -25.41
CA SER A 131 -16.05 -10.84 -25.17
C SER A 131 -17.21 -10.82 -26.18
N PRO A 132 -18.01 -9.73 -26.30
CA PRO A 132 -19.12 -9.70 -27.26
C PRO A 132 -18.65 -9.81 -28.72
N TYR A 133 -17.48 -9.24 -29.03
CA TYR A 133 -16.92 -9.30 -30.38
C TYR A 133 -16.47 -10.74 -30.74
N ALA A 134 -15.81 -11.44 -29.83
CA ALA A 134 -15.40 -12.83 -30.01
C ALA A 134 -16.60 -13.77 -30.13
N ILE A 135 -17.67 -13.54 -29.36
CA ILE A 135 -18.93 -14.29 -29.48
C ILE A 135 -19.50 -14.17 -30.90
N LYS A 136 -19.57 -12.94 -31.44
CA LYS A 136 -20.06 -12.72 -32.79
C LYS A 136 -19.19 -13.38 -33.86
N LEU A 137 -17.85 -13.32 -33.72
CA LEU A 137 -16.92 -13.98 -34.64
C LEU A 137 -17.06 -15.50 -34.62
N ALA A 138 -17.31 -16.10 -33.46
CA ALA A 138 -17.43 -17.55 -33.32
C ALA A 138 -18.84 -18.07 -33.65
N ALA A 139 -19.87 -17.21 -33.61
CA ALA A 139 -21.24 -17.57 -33.90
C ALA A 139 -21.55 -17.46 -35.40
N GLY A 140 -21.49 -18.59 -36.12
CA GLY A 140 -21.89 -18.65 -37.53
C GLY A 140 -23.41 -18.69 -37.76
N SER A 141 -24.20 -19.03 -36.74
CA SER A 141 -25.67 -19.12 -36.79
C SER A 141 -26.29 -18.88 -35.40
N LEU A 142 -27.59 -18.56 -35.36
CA LEU A 142 -28.34 -18.41 -34.10
C LEU A 142 -28.44 -19.73 -33.32
N THR A 143 -28.43 -20.86 -34.02
CA THR A 143 -28.36 -22.20 -33.44
C THR A 143 -27.02 -22.44 -32.77
N GLY A 144 -27.02 -22.69 -31.45
CA GLY A 144 -25.81 -22.92 -30.66
C GLY A 144 -25.12 -21.66 -30.14
N LEU A 145 -25.68 -20.47 -30.35
CA LEU A 145 -25.15 -19.19 -29.86
C LEU A 145 -24.86 -19.21 -28.35
N GLY A 146 -25.79 -19.76 -27.54
CA GLY A 146 -25.61 -19.87 -26.09
C GLY A 146 -24.42 -20.75 -25.69
N ARG A 147 -24.16 -21.85 -26.43
CA ARG A 147 -23.01 -22.73 -26.17
C ARG A 147 -21.70 -22.05 -26.54
N VAL A 148 -21.67 -21.35 -27.68
CA VAL A 148 -20.48 -20.59 -28.12
C VAL A 148 -20.17 -19.48 -27.11
N ALA A 149 -21.18 -18.71 -26.70
CA ALA A 149 -21.03 -17.68 -25.69
C ALA A 149 -20.54 -18.26 -24.37
N GLY A 150 -21.19 -19.31 -23.85
CA GLY A 150 -20.79 -19.96 -22.60
C GLY A 150 -19.34 -20.48 -22.64
N ASN A 151 -18.92 -21.11 -23.74
CA ASN A 151 -17.54 -21.60 -23.88
C ASN A 151 -16.51 -20.46 -23.90
N LEU A 152 -16.80 -19.34 -24.57
CA LEU A 152 -15.89 -18.20 -24.60
C LEU A 152 -15.83 -17.49 -23.25
N TYR A 153 -16.95 -17.36 -22.54
CA TYR A 153 -16.95 -16.87 -21.16
C TYR A 153 -16.12 -17.78 -20.25
N ALA A 154 -16.29 -19.11 -20.32
CA ALA A 154 -15.49 -20.05 -19.53
C ALA A 154 -13.99 -19.91 -19.79
N ILE A 155 -13.58 -19.74 -21.04
CA ILE A 155 -12.16 -19.52 -21.40
C ILE A 155 -11.64 -18.19 -20.85
N SER A 156 -12.44 -17.11 -20.96
CA SER A 156 -12.09 -15.82 -20.37
C SER A 156 -11.91 -15.92 -18.86
N THR A 157 -12.85 -16.58 -18.18
CA THR A 157 -12.79 -16.81 -16.73
C THR A 157 -11.59 -17.66 -16.32
N LEU A 158 -11.26 -18.72 -17.06
CA LEU A 158 -10.03 -19.48 -16.82
C LEU A 158 -8.77 -18.60 -16.96
N GLY A 159 -8.77 -17.71 -17.95
CA GLY A 159 -7.75 -16.67 -18.10
C GLY A 159 -7.66 -15.80 -16.86
N SER A 160 -8.79 -15.22 -16.44
CA SER A 160 -8.90 -14.39 -15.23
C SER A 160 -8.38 -15.10 -13.97
N ILE A 161 -8.75 -16.36 -13.76
CA ILE A 161 -8.24 -17.19 -12.64
C ILE A 161 -6.71 -17.33 -12.72
N ALA A 162 -6.17 -17.68 -13.88
CA ALA A 162 -4.73 -17.81 -14.07
C ALA A 162 -4.00 -16.47 -13.89
N GLY A 163 -4.59 -15.37 -14.36
CA GLY A 163 -4.09 -14.02 -14.18
C GLY A 163 -4.06 -13.61 -12.71
N THR A 164 -5.14 -13.85 -11.97
CA THR A 164 -5.22 -13.57 -10.53
C THR A 164 -4.18 -14.36 -9.73
N PHE A 165 -4.16 -15.69 -9.86
CA PHE A 165 -3.23 -16.52 -9.10
C PHE A 165 -1.78 -16.31 -9.52
N GLY A 166 -1.52 -16.23 -10.83
CA GLY A 166 -0.19 -15.95 -11.36
C GLY A 166 0.33 -14.61 -10.87
N THR A 167 -0.52 -13.59 -10.83
CA THR A 167 -0.08 -12.25 -10.39
C THR A 167 0.18 -12.20 -8.89
N VAL A 168 -0.76 -12.65 -8.05
CA VAL A 168 -0.64 -12.56 -6.59
C VAL A 168 0.45 -13.47 -6.02
N PHE A 169 0.52 -14.72 -6.49
CA PHE A 169 1.38 -15.74 -5.86
C PHE A 169 2.72 -15.93 -6.56
N ILE A 170 2.90 -15.43 -7.78
CA ILE A 170 4.14 -15.62 -8.56
C ILE A 170 4.75 -14.29 -8.97
N LEU A 171 4.01 -13.45 -9.71
CA LEU A 171 4.60 -12.24 -10.31
C LEU A 171 4.94 -11.18 -9.27
N ILE A 172 4.01 -10.80 -8.38
CA ILE A 172 4.24 -9.76 -7.35
C ILE A 172 5.43 -10.11 -6.44
N PRO A 173 5.61 -11.36 -5.95
CA PRO A 173 6.75 -11.71 -5.12
C PRO A 173 8.13 -11.68 -5.81
N ILE A 174 8.19 -11.83 -7.14
CA ILE A 174 9.47 -12.03 -7.86
C ILE A 174 9.82 -10.90 -8.85
N MET A 175 8.87 -10.01 -9.18
CA MET A 175 9.03 -8.92 -10.14
C MET A 175 8.51 -7.61 -9.56
N ASP A 176 9.13 -6.50 -9.94
CA ASP A 176 8.61 -5.17 -9.66
C ASP A 176 7.36 -4.85 -10.48
N VAL A 177 6.52 -3.95 -9.95
CA VAL A 177 5.23 -3.54 -10.54
C VAL A 177 5.36 -3.12 -12.01
N ARG A 178 6.44 -2.40 -12.37
CA ARG A 178 6.66 -1.90 -13.74
C ARG A 178 6.92 -3.04 -14.73
N SER A 179 7.71 -4.03 -14.33
CA SER A 179 7.97 -5.20 -15.18
C SER A 179 6.73 -6.06 -15.36
N ILE A 180 5.89 -6.18 -14.33
CA ILE A 180 4.62 -6.90 -14.44
C ILE A 180 3.70 -6.21 -15.45
N ILE A 181 3.50 -4.89 -15.34
CA ILE A 181 2.68 -4.13 -16.30
C ILE A 181 3.24 -4.26 -17.72
N SER A 182 4.57 -4.20 -17.85
CA SER A 182 5.25 -4.37 -19.14
C SER A 182 5.01 -5.76 -19.73
N LEU A 183 5.08 -6.81 -18.90
CA LEU A 183 4.75 -8.20 -19.28
C LEU A 183 3.30 -8.33 -19.74
N LEU A 184 2.35 -7.74 -19.01
CA LEU A 184 0.92 -7.78 -19.38
C LEU A 184 0.68 -7.13 -20.75
N GLY A 185 1.29 -5.98 -21.00
CA GLY A 185 1.24 -5.31 -22.30
C GLY A 185 1.82 -6.19 -23.42
N VAL A 186 3.01 -6.77 -23.21
CA VAL A 186 3.66 -7.68 -24.18
C VAL A 186 2.81 -8.93 -24.46
N VAL A 187 2.17 -9.53 -23.46
CA VAL A 187 1.28 -10.69 -23.64
C VAL A 187 0.11 -10.36 -24.58
N LEU A 188 -0.51 -9.19 -24.41
CA LEU A 188 -1.58 -8.74 -25.30
C LEU A 188 -1.05 -8.43 -26.72
N LEU A 189 0.08 -7.75 -26.85
CA LEU A 189 0.69 -7.48 -28.16
C LEU A 189 1.06 -8.78 -28.90
N ALA A 190 1.66 -9.75 -28.21
CA ALA A 190 2.07 -11.03 -28.79
C ALA A 190 0.86 -11.87 -29.24
N SER A 191 -0.18 -11.97 -28.38
CA SER A 191 -1.39 -12.73 -28.70
C SER A 191 -2.20 -12.15 -29.88
N SER A 192 -2.11 -10.84 -30.09
CA SER A 192 -2.80 -10.13 -31.18
C SER A 192 -1.98 -10.01 -32.47
N ALA A 193 -0.65 -9.89 -32.39
CA ALA A 193 0.23 -9.71 -33.55
C ALA A 193 0.21 -10.89 -34.54
N VAL A 194 -0.15 -12.11 -34.08
CA VAL A 194 -0.28 -13.31 -34.93
C VAL A 194 -1.34 -13.10 -36.01
N SER A 195 -2.44 -12.42 -35.69
CA SER A 195 -3.58 -12.16 -36.57
C SER A 195 -3.43 -10.89 -37.41
N LEU A 196 -2.42 -10.07 -37.13
CA LEU A 196 -2.19 -8.79 -37.79
C LEU A 196 -1.13 -8.89 -38.89
N GLY A 197 -1.04 -7.85 -39.73
CA GLY A 197 -0.07 -7.75 -40.81
C GLY A 197 1.38 -7.58 -40.33
N ARG A 198 2.32 -7.39 -41.27
CA ARG A 198 3.75 -7.26 -40.95
C ARG A 198 4.07 -6.05 -40.03
N GLY A 199 3.35 -4.94 -40.17
CA GLY A 199 3.59 -3.71 -39.39
C GLY A 199 3.52 -3.91 -37.86
N PRO A 200 2.41 -4.41 -37.30
CA PRO A 200 2.28 -4.64 -35.86
C PRO A 200 3.29 -5.64 -35.29
N ARG A 201 3.74 -6.62 -36.09
CA ARG A 201 4.82 -7.53 -35.70
C ARG A 201 6.16 -6.81 -35.58
N ILE A 202 6.44 -5.87 -36.49
CA ILE A 202 7.63 -5.00 -36.38
C ILE A 202 7.53 -4.12 -35.15
N LEU A 203 6.36 -3.53 -34.88
CA LEU A 203 6.15 -2.74 -33.65
C LEU A 203 6.36 -3.57 -32.38
N LEU A 204 5.87 -4.81 -32.33
CA LEU A 204 6.16 -5.72 -31.20
C LEU A 204 7.68 -5.96 -31.03
N ILE A 205 8.40 -6.21 -32.13
CA ILE A 205 9.86 -6.37 -32.07
C ILE A 205 10.53 -5.09 -31.56
N LEU A 206 10.11 -3.91 -32.04
CA LEU A 206 10.62 -2.63 -31.56
C LEU A 206 10.33 -2.41 -30.07
N VAL A 207 9.13 -2.75 -29.59
CA VAL A 207 8.78 -2.72 -28.17
C VAL A 207 9.72 -3.61 -27.37
N LEU A 208 9.92 -4.87 -27.79
CA LEU A 208 10.81 -5.80 -27.10
C LEU A 208 12.25 -5.27 -27.11
N LEU A 209 12.72 -4.71 -28.23
CA LEU A 209 14.05 -4.10 -28.30
C LEU A 209 14.17 -2.90 -27.36
N VAL A 210 13.15 -2.05 -27.23
CA VAL A 210 13.17 -0.91 -26.29
C VAL A 210 13.17 -1.39 -24.84
N LEU A 211 12.31 -2.34 -24.48
CA LEU A 211 12.18 -2.86 -23.11
C LEU A 211 13.44 -3.61 -22.65
N TYR A 212 14.07 -4.39 -23.53
CA TYR A 212 15.26 -5.20 -23.24
C TYR A 212 16.57 -4.56 -23.72
N SER A 213 16.55 -3.30 -24.16
CA SER A 213 17.77 -2.59 -24.56
C SER A 213 18.66 -2.32 -23.34
N PRO A 214 19.98 -2.53 -23.42
CA PRO A 214 20.93 -2.10 -22.37
C PRO A 214 20.87 -0.59 -22.09
N VAL A 215 20.30 0.19 -23.00
CA VAL A 215 20.06 1.64 -22.83
C VAL A 215 19.04 1.92 -21.73
N ASN A 216 18.05 1.04 -21.53
CA ASN A 216 17.07 1.18 -20.44
C ASN A 216 17.77 1.01 -19.06
N SER A 217 18.76 0.11 -18.99
CA SER A 217 19.57 -0.13 -17.78
C SER A 217 20.47 1.06 -17.42
N ILE A 218 21.02 1.74 -18.43
CA ILE A 218 21.94 2.87 -18.27
C ILE A 218 21.20 4.17 -17.93
N LEU A 219 19.99 4.37 -18.47
CA LEU A 219 19.16 5.55 -18.20
C LEU A 219 18.50 5.55 -16.81
N MET A 220 18.36 4.39 -16.18
CA MET A 220 17.79 4.27 -14.82
C MET A 220 18.82 4.53 -13.71
N GLY A 221 20.12 4.60 -14.03
CA GLY A 221 21.21 4.70 -13.05
C GLY A 221 21.50 6.10 -12.49
N ALA A 222 20.79 7.15 -12.92
CA ALA A 222 21.03 8.51 -12.47
C ALA A 222 19.77 9.11 -11.84
N GLN A 223 19.57 8.85 -10.55
CA GLN A 223 18.60 9.57 -9.72
C GLN A 223 19.37 10.56 -8.84
N VAL A 224 19.15 11.85 -9.06
CA VAL A 224 19.51 12.89 -8.08
C VAL A 224 18.31 13.03 -7.15
N ILE A 225 18.40 12.39 -6.00
CA ILE A 225 17.52 12.62 -4.85
C ILE A 225 18.29 13.57 -3.92
N TYR A 226 17.60 14.51 -3.27
CA TYR A 226 18.17 15.18 -2.09
C TYR A 226 18.27 14.15 -0.96
N GLY A 227 19.36 13.40 -0.96
CA GLY A 227 19.59 12.19 -0.16
C GLY A 227 19.88 10.99 -1.05
N SER A 228 20.70 10.04 -0.62
CA SER A 228 21.02 8.83 -1.40
C SER A 228 20.07 7.69 -1.03
N ARG A 229 19.27 7.21 -1.99
CA ARG A 229 18.46 6.00 -1.83
C ARG A 229 19.35 4.77 -1.77
N VAL A 230 19.31 4.08 -0.64
CA VAL A 230 20.20 2.97 -0.26
C VAL A 230 19.59 1.61 -0.62
N PHE A 231 18.27 1.51 -0.57
CA PHE A 231 17.53 0.28 -0.83
C PHE A 231 16.09 0.60 -1.27
N GLU A 232 15.52 -0.25 -2.13
CA GLU A 232 14.13 -0.20 -2.59
C GLU A 232 13.68 -1.64 -2.87
N LYS A 233 12.48 -2.01 -2.40
CA LYS A 233 11.87 -3.31 -2.68
C LYS A 233 10.35 -3.24 -2.57
N GLU A 234 9.65 -3.86 -3.51
CA GLU A 234 8.21 -4.12 -3.38
C GLU A 234 7.99 -5.40 -2.57
N THR A 235 7.22 -5.32 -1.48
CA THR A 235 6.87 -6.46 -0.63
C THR A 235 5.39 -6.82 -0.79
N PRO A 236 4.93 -8.00 -0.33
CA PRO A 236 3.50 -8.32 -0.28
C PRO A 236 2.69 -7.31 0.55
N TYR A 237 3.32 -6.55 1.45
CA TYR A 237 2.66 -5.64 2.39
C TYR A 237 2.81 -4.17 2.01
N SER A 238 3.97 -3.75 1.50
CA SER A 238 4.28 -2.34 1.25
C SER A 238 5.34 -2.12 0.16
N HIS A 239 5.38 -0.90 -0.36
CA HIS A 239 6.55 -0.40 -1.08
C HIS A 239 7.59 0.09 -0.08
N LEU A 240 8.72 -0.59 0.02
CA LEU A 240 9.76 -0.33 1.03
C LEU A 240 10.93 0.42 0.41
N GLU A 241 11.30 1.56 0.98
CA GLU A 241 12.50 2.33 0.60
C GLU A 241 13.36 2.72 1.81
N VAL A 242 14.68 2.79 1.61
CA VAL A 242 15.64 3.31 2.59
C VAL A 242 16.40 4.47 1.96
N VAL A 243 16.37 5.63 2.60
CA VAL A 243 16.99 6.86 2.08
C VAL A 243 17.86 7.51 3.14
N ASP A 244 19.09 7.87 2.76
CA ASP A 244 20.01 8.64 3.60
C ASP A 244 19.96 10.12 3.21
N SER A 245 19.61 11.01 4.14
CA SER A 245 19.60 12.45 3.90
C SER A 245 19.94 13.21 5.18
N GLY A 246 20.81 14.24 5.08
CA GLY A 246 21.15 15.09 6.23
C GLY A 246 21.77 14.35 7.43
N GLY A 247 22.44 13.21 7.22
CA GLY A 247 23.00 12.39 8.31
C GLY A 247 21.99 11.50 9.02
N VAL A 248 20.75 11.41 8.50
CA VAL A 248 19.68 10.53 8.97
C VAL A 248 19.39 9.49 7.89
N ARG A 249 19.21 8.24 8.30
CA ARG A 249 18.67 7.17 7.46
C ARG A 249 17.22 6.95 7.83
N THR A 250 16.33 6.98 6.84
CA THR A 250 14.88 6.84 7.03
C THR A 250 14.35 5.66 6.24
N LEU A 251 13.52 4.83 6.89
CA LEU A 251 12.71 3.78 6.31
C LEU A 251 11.38 4.39 5.88
N TYR A 252 11.06 4.26 4.60
CA TYR A 252 9.77 4.63 4.05
C TYR A 252 8.98 3.37 3.71
N LEU A 253 7.71 3.32 4.10
CA LEU A 253 6.76 2.31 3.65
C LEU A 253 5.60 3.04 2.97
N ASN A 254 5.29 2.67 1.73
CA ASN A 254 4.28 3.34 0.90
C ASN A 254 4.47 4.87 0.88
N GLY A 255 5.72 5.33 0.73
CA GLY A 255 6.07 6.75 0.67
C GLY A 255 6.02 7.53 2.00
N LEU A 256 5.61 6.91 3.10
CA LEU A 256 5.56 7.56 4.42
C LEU A 256 6.77 7.17 5.27
N PRO A 257 7.35 8.11 6.04
CA PRO A 257 8.45 7.79 6.95
C PRO A 257 7.92 6.97 8.14
N HIS A 258 8.43 5.75 8.32
CA HIS A 258 8.02 4.82 9.39
C HIS A 258 9.09 4.65 10.47
N SER A 259 10.37 4.76 10.13
CA SER A 259 11.47 4.67 11.09
C SER A 259 12.67 5.47 10.63
N ALA A 260 13.50 5.92 11.56
CA ALA A 260 14.74 6.62 11.23
C ALA A 260 15.81 6.43 12.29
N MET A 261 17.07 6.54 11.87
CA MET A 261 18.24 6.55 12.76
C MET A 261 19.29 7.57 12.30
N TYR A 262 20.07 8.09 13.23
CA TYR A 262 21.22 8.91 12.91
C TYR A 262 22.41 8.06 12.45
N LEU A 263 23.06 8.47 11.36
CA LEU A 263 24.23 7.78 10.80
C LEU A 263 25.53 8.05 11.58
N ASN A 264 25.54 9.04 12.47
CA ASN A 264 26.70 9.37 13.31
C ASN A 264 26.86 8.45 14.54
N GLY A 265 26.02 7.42 14.67
CA GLY A 265 26.03 6.51 15.81
C GLY A 265 25.32 7.04 17.07
N SER A 266 24.62 8.18 16.98
CA SER A 266 23.77 8.67 18.07
C SER A 266 22.70 7.63 18.42
N ARG A 267 22.48 7.45 19.72
CA ARG A 267 21.43 6.59 20.29
C ARG A 267 20.11 7.32 20.49
N GLU A 268 20.06 8.60 20.14
CA GLU A 268 18.84 9.40 20.18
C GLU A 268 17.81 8.89 19.18
N LEU A 269 16.55 8.95 19.58
CA LEU A 269 15.42 8.59 18.75
C LEU A 269 15.09 9.75 17.81
N VAL A 270 15.09 9.49 16.50
CA VAL A 270 14.79 10.53 15.50
C VAL A 270 13.33 11.00 15.59
N PHE A 271 12.40 10.08 15.84
CA PHE A 271 10.99 10.41 16.00
C PHE A 271 10.63 10.66 17.47
N PRO A 272 10.23 11.88 17.85
CA PRO A 272 10.01 12.22 19.26
C PRO A 272 8.97 11.35 19.98
N TYR A 273 7.92 10.89 19.28
CA TYR A 273 6.87 10.06 19.87
C TYR A 273 7.41 8.74 20.43
N THR A 274 8.48 8.18 19.85
CA THR A 274 9.03 6.89 20.29
C THR A 274 9.65 6.96 21.70
N ARG A 275 10.02 8.16 22.19
CA ARG A 275 10.47 8.36 23.58
C ARG A 275 9.36 8.06 24.60
N TYR A 276 8.09 8.25 24.21
CA TYR A 276 6.95 7.99 25.09
C TYR A 276 6.72 6.50 25.36
N PHE A 277 7.38 5.59 24.64
CA PHE A 277 7.34 4.15 24.97
C PHE A 277 7.88 3.88 26.38
N ALA A 278 8.83 4.70 26.85
CA ALA A 278 9.36 4.61 28.21
C ALA A 278 8.32 4.87 29.31
N LEU A 279 7.17 5.49 28.98
CA LEU A 279 6.06 5.66 29.92
C LEU A 279 5.64 4.31 30.52
N GLY A 280 5.74 3.21 29.78
CA GLY A 280 5.42 1.87 30.29
C GLY A 280 6.09 1.56 31.64
N PHE A 281 7.35 1.97 31.83
CA PHE A 281 8.09 1.76 33.08
C PHE A 281 7.65 2.68 34.23
N LEU A 282 6.92 3.76 33.96
CA LEU A 282 6.32 4.58 35.04
C LEU A 282 5.04 3.95 35.59
N PHE A 283 4.33 3.18 34.76
CA PHE A 283 3.10 2.49 35.14
C PHE A 283 3.37 1.08 35.67
N LYS A 284 4.41 0.41 35.14
CA LYS A 284 4.88 -0.93 35.53
C LYS A 284 6.41 -0.93 35.68
N GLU A 285 6.89 -0.51 36.85
CA GLU A 285 8.32 -0.28 37.15
C GLU A 285 9.19 -1.54 37.02
N ASP A 286 8.64 -2.69 37.37
CA ASP A 286 9.28 -4.01 37.31
C ASP A 286 8.98 -4.76 35.99
N ALA A 287 8.52 -4.07 34.94
CA ALA A 287 8.33 -4.69 33.62
C ALA A 287 9.63 -5.36 33.16
N GLY A 288 9.55 -6.66 32.86
CA GLY A 288 10.67 -7.47 32.40
C GLY A 288 10.41 -8.13 31.04
N ARG A 289 9.15 -8.45 30.71
CA ARG A 289 8.77 -9.00 29.39
C ARG A 289 8.00 -7.96 28.60
N VAL A 290 8.60 -7.46 27.53
CA VAL A 290 8.04 -6.44 26.66
C VAL A 290 7.72 -7.03 25.29
N LEU A 291 6.53 -6.74 24.77
CA LEU A 291 6.15 -7.06 23.39
C LEU A 291 5.98 -5.78 22.58
N PHE A 292 6.68 -5.66 21.46
CA PHE A 292 6.37 -4.70 20.41
C PHE A 292 5.53 -5.38 19.33
N VAL A 293 4.34 -4.83 19.06
CA VAL A 293 3.51 -5.20 17.91
C VAL A 293 3.73 -4.14 16.85
N GLY A 294 4.41 -4.52 15.76
CA GLY A 294 5.03 -3.61 14.81
C GLY A 294 6.49 -3.29 15.19
N GLY A 295 7.36 -3.20 14.19
CA GLY A 295 8.81 -3.04 14.40
C GLY A 295 9.49 -2.16 13.37
N GLY A 296 8.83 -1.12 12.85
CA GLY A 296 9.38 -0.23 11.82
C GLY A 296 10.82 0.23 12.16
N GLY A 297 11.82 -0.28 11.43
CA GLY A 297 13.25 -0.02 11.65
C GLY A 297 13.81 -0.34 13.06
N PHE A 298 13.01 -0.97 13.92
CA PHE A 298 13.35 -1.45 15.27
C PHE A 298 13.89 -0.37 16.24
N SER A 299 13.57 0.91 16.05
CA SER A 299 14.10 1.99 16.91
C SER A 299 13.66 1.86 18.37
N GLY A 300 12.38 1.57 18.63
CA GLY A 300 11.87 1.29 19.98
C GLY A 300 12.52 0.06 20.63
N PRO A 301 12.47 -1.13 20.00
CA PRO A 301 13.12 -2.34 20.50
C PRO A 301 14.62 -2.16 20.81
N LYS A 302 15.38 -1.54 19.88
CA LYS A 302 16.82 -1.27 20.08
C LYS A 302 17.05 -0.36 21.28
N ARG A 303 16.23 0.67 21.44
CA ARG A 303 16.34 1.58 22.59
C ARG A 303 16.10 0.85 23.90
N PHE A 304 15.09 -0.01 23.95
CA PHE A 304 14.79 -0.79 25.16
C PHE A 304 15.93 -1.72 25.55
N LEU A 305 16.51 -2.44 24.58
CA LEU A 305 17.66 -3.31 24.83
C LEU A 305 18.91 -2.55 25.29
N GLN A 306 19.05 -1.28 24.88
CA GLN A 306 20.17 -0.41 25.26
C GLN A 306 20.02 0.19 26.65
N ASP A 307 18.79 0.60 27.00
CA ASP A 307 18.53 1.34 28.24
C ASP A 307 18.18 0.43 29.42
N TYR A 308 17.71 -0.80 29.16
CA TYR A 308 17.22 -1.72 30.19
C TYR A 308 17.91 -3.09 30.08
N GLU A 309 18.84 -3.39 30.98
CA GLU A 309 19.67 -4.61 30.92
C GLU A 309 18.86 -5.89 31.21
N GLU A 310 17.87 -5.82 32.10
CA GLU A 310 17.04 -6.96 32.52
C GLU A 310 15.80 -7.25 31.64
N VAL A 311 15.55 -6.48 30.58
CA VAL A 311 14.32 -6.59 29.78
C VAL A 311 14.48 -7.58 28.61
N GLU A 312 13.54 -8.52 28.53
CA GLU A 312 13.30 -9.35 27.34
C GLU A 312 12.34 -8.62 26.39
N VAL A 313 12.74 -8.52 25.13
CA VAL A 313 11.99 -7.85 24.07
C VAL A 313 11.58 -8.85 23.00
N ASP A 314 10.28 -9.07 22.88
CA ASP A 314 9.69 -9.75 21.73
C ASP A 314 9.19 -8.70 20.73
N VAL A 315 9.41 -8.91 19.44
CA VAL A 315 8.88 -8.07 18.36
C VAL A 315 8.10 -8.93 17.39
N VAL A 316 6.89 -8.52 17.06
CA VAL A 316 6.07 -9.17 16.03
C VAL A 316 5.93 -8.22 14.85
N GLU A 317 6.55 -8.58 13.73
CA GLU A 317 6.57 -7.79 12.49
C GLU A 317 6.03 -8.64 11.34
N ILE A 318 5.00 -8.15 10.65
CA ILE A 318 4.30 -8.90 9.62
C ILE A 318 5.13 -9.01 8.33
N ASP A 319 5.93 -7.99 8.03
CA ASP A 319 6.73 -7.92 6.81
C ASP A 319 8.17 -8.43 7.03
N PRO A 320 8.54 -9.61 6.49
CA PRO A 320 9.88 -10.16 6.69
C PRO A 320 10.98 -9.27 6.07
N ASP A 321 10.65 -8.50 5.05
CA ASP A 321 11.59 -7.57 4.40
C ASP A 321 11.92 -6.38 5.29
N VAL A 322 10.97 -5.91 6.12
CA VAL A 322 11.23 -4.88 7.14
C VAL A 322 12.23 -5.38 8.18
N ILE A 323 12.12 -6.65 8.59
CA ILE A 323 13.07 -7.27 9.52
C ILE A 323 14.47 -7.37 8.90
N GLU A 324 14.56 -7.84 7.64
CA GLU A 324 15.84 -7.92 6.93
C GLU A 324 16.47 -6.55 6.76
N VAL A 325 15.67 -5.55 6.37
CA VAL A 325 16.13 -4.16 6.21
C VAL A 325 16.58 -3.58 7.54
N ALA A 326 15.90 -3.87 8.64
CA ALA A 326 16.33 -3.42 9.96
C ALA A 326 17.71 -3.98 10.35
N ARG A 327 17.94 -5.27 10.11
CA ARG A 327 19.25 -5.91 10.33
C ARG A 327 20.34 -5.31 9.44
N ARG A 328 20.06 -5.13 8.15
CA ARG A 328 21.07 -4.74 7.17
C ARG A 328 21.38 -3.24 7.17
N TYR A 329 20.36 -2.41 7.37
CA TYR A 329 20.45 -0.96 7.17
C TYR A 329 20.21 -0.15 8.43
N PHE A 330 19.61 -0.72 9.49
CA PHE A 330 19.31 0.00 10.74
C PHE A 330 20.08 -0.52 11.97
N ASP A 331 21.20 -1.23 11.77
CA ASP A 331 22.06 -1.76 12.86
C ASP A 331 21.28 -2.58 13.92
N LEU A 332 20.25 -3.32 13.49
CA LEU A 332 19.59 -4.29 14.37
C LEU A 332 20.52 -5.50 14.56
N LYS A 333 21.08 -5.62 15.76
CA LYS A 333 21.96 -6.71 16.17
C LYS A 333 21.17 -7.83 16.82
N ASP A 334 21.67 -9.05 16.69
CA ASP A 334 21.18 -10.15 17.48
C ASP A 334 21.55 -9.90 18.96
N ASP A 335 20.58 -10.05 19.85
CA ASP A 335 20.72 -9.94 21.30
C ASP A 335 19.99 -11.16 21.91
N PRO A 336 20.57 -11.86 22.91
CA PRO A 336 19.89 -13.00 23.55
C PRO A 336 18.54 -12.64 24.18
N ARG A 337 18.29 -11.35 24.46
CA ARG A 337 17.03 -10.84 25.00
C ARG A 337 16.04 -10.43 23.92
N LEU A 338 16.42 -10.44 22.64
CA LEU A 338 15.58 -10.06 21.51
C LEU A 338 15.07 -11.29 20.76
N THR A 339 13.75 -11.47 20.70
CA THR A 339 13.14 -12.46 19.80
C THR A 339 12.24 -11.77 18.78
N VAL A 340 12.45 -12.05 17.49
CA VAL A 340 11.65 -11.48 16.40
C VAL A 340 10.78 -12.55 15.77
N TYR A 341 9.48 -12.33 15.73
CA TYR A 341 8.49 -13.20 15.11
C TYR A 341 7.96 -12.56 13.83
N ASN A 342 8.05 -13.28 12.71
CA ASN A 342 7.42 -12.87 11.46
C ASN A 342 5.98 -13.39 11.38
N GLU A 343 5.03 -12.62 11.90
CA GLU A 343 3.61 -13.00 11.96
C GLU A 343 2.74 -11.72 12.09
N ASP A 344 1.43 -11.83 11.82
CA ASP A 344 0.48 -10.79 12.20
C ASP A 344 0.33 -10.73 13.74
N GLY A 345 0.33 -9.51 14.29
CA GLY A 345 0.30 -9.28 15.74
C GLY A 345 -0.88 -9.94 16.46
N ARG A 346 -2.07 -9.90 15.87
CA ARG A 346 -3.25 -10.53 16.46
C ARG A 346 -3.16 -12.05 16.37
N ARG A 347 -2.72 -12.60 15.24
CA ARG A 347 -2.53 -14.05 15.09
C ARG A 347 -1.49 -14.60 16.08
N TYR A 348 -0.39 -13.88 16.28
CA TYR A 348 0.61 -14.22 17.28
C TYR A 348 -0.01 -14.32 18.69
N LEU A 349 -0.74 -13.28 19.12
CA LEU A 349 -1.38 -13.23 20.44
C LEU A 349 -2.44 -14.31 20.64
N GLN A 350 -3.14 -14.72 19.58
CA GLN A 350 -4.10 -15.83 19.63
C GLN A 350 -3.41 -17.18 19.89
N ARG A 351 -2.21 -17.38 19.35
CA ARG A 351 -1.48 -18.65 19.42
C ARG A 351 -0.70 -18.84 20.72
N ILE A 352 -0.13 -17.78 21.26
CA ILE A 352 0.76 -17.86 22.41
C ILE A 352 0.01 -17.90 23.75
N GLU A 353 0.60 -18.52 24.76
CA GLU A 353 0.14 -18.46 26.15
C GLU A 353 1.01 -17.54 27.03
N LYS A 354 2.17 -17.11 26.51
CA LYS A 354 3.11 -16.19 27.18
C LYS A 354 2.37 -14.91 27.58
N ARG A 355 2.70 -14.38 28.75
CA ARG A 355 2.19 -13.09 29.24
C ARG A 355 3.29 -12.04 29.24
N TYR A 356 2.91 -10.81 28.91
CA TYR A 356 3.78 -9.64 28.87
C TYR A 356 3.42 -8.67 29.99
N ASP A 357 4.42 -7.97 30.50
CA ASP A 357 4.21 -6.93 31.51
C ASP A 357 3.90 -5.59 30.82
N LEU A 358 4.45 -5.40 29.61
CA LEU A 358 4.26 -4.23 28.78
C LEU A 358 4.09 -4.62 27.31
N VAL A 359 3.07 -4.07 26.65
CA VAL A 359 2.88 -4.18 25.20
C VAL A 359 2.94 -2.78 24.59
N VAL A 360 3.79 -2.60 23.58
CA VAL A 360 3.83 -1.40 22.74
C VAL A 360 3.16 -1.73 21.41
N LEU A 361 2.03 -1.09 21.13
CA LEU A 361 1.30 -1.20 19.87
C LEU A 361 1.70 -0.04 18.96
N ASP A 362 2.57 -0.34 18.01
CA ASP A 362 3.11 0.59 17.01
C ASP A 362 3.06 -0.04 15.60
N ALA A 363 1.89 -0.60 15.26
CA ALA A 363 1.65 -1.38 14.05
C ALA A 363 0.89 -0.54 13.01
N TYR A 364 1.61 0.29 12.28
CA TYR A 364 1.04 1.11 11.21
C TYR A 364 1.13 0.41 9.85
N SER A 365 0.02 0.39 9.11
CA SER A 365 0.02 0.03 7.69
C SER A 365 0.21 1.24 6.77
N LYS A 366 -0.20 2.42 7.24
CA LYS A 366 0.00 3.75 6.64
C LYS A 366 -0.04 4.86 7.71
N THR A 367 -1.00 5.80 7.58
CA THR A 367 -1.40 6.83 8.56
C THR A 367 -2.23 6.29 9.72
N TYR A 368 -2.63 5.01 9.69
CA TYR A 368 -3.44 4.40 10.74
C TYR A 368 -3.10 2.93 10.99
N VAL A 369 -3.52 2.45 12.16
CA VAL A 369 -3.40 1.08 12.64
C VAL A 369 -4.48 0.21 11.96
N PRO A 370 -4.15 -0.99 11.41
CA PRO A 370 -5.13 -1.89 10.81
C PRO A 370 -6.34 -2.14 11.72
N PHE A 371 -7.56 -2.14 11.15
CA PHE A 371 -8.79 -2.16 11.95
C PHE A 371 -8.85 -3.34 12.94
N HIS A 372 -8.34 -4.51 12.55
CA HIS A 372 -8.37 -5.72 13.37
C HIS A 372 -7.48 -5.65 14.61
N LEU A 373 -6.61 -4.64 14.72
CA LEU A 373 -5.79 -4.29 15.89
C LEU A 373 -6.37 -3.12 16.70
N MET A 374 -7.55 -2.60 16.35
CA MET A 374 -8.23 -1.49 17.07
C MET A 374 -9.55 -1.91 17.73
N THR A 375 -9.96 -3.17 17.54
CA THR A 375 -11.25 -3.70 18.01
C THR A 375 -11.27 -4.02 19.50
N HIS A 376 -12.46 -4.02 20.08
CA HIS A 376 -12.73 -4.49 21.43
C HIS A 376 -12.24 -5.92 21.65
N GLU A 377 -12.48 -6.83 20.69
CA GLU A 377 -12.04 -8.21 20.74
C GLU A 377 -10.51 -8.33 20.79
N PHE A 378 -9.80 -7.49 20.04
CA PHE A 378 -8.35 -7.42 20.08
C PHE A 378 -7.82 -6.91 21.42
N PHE A 379 -8.39 -5.82 21.96
CA PHE A 379 -7.96 -5.31 23.27
C PHE A 379 -8.28 -6.29 24.40
N LYS A 380 -9.37 -7.05 24.30
CA LYS A 380 -9.66 -8.15 25.23
C LYS A 380 -8.62 -9.26 25.13
N LEU A 381 -8.24 -9.67 23.92
CA LEU A 381 -7.16 -10.63 23.71
C LEU A 381 -5.83 -10.13 24.30
N LEU A 382 -5.47 -8.86 24.07
CA LEU A 382 -4.30 -8.24 24.67
C LEU A 382 -4.36 -8.27 26.20
N HIS A 383 -5.50 -7.90 26.78
CA HIS A 383 -5.70 -7.93 28.22
C HIS A 383 -5.50 -9.33 28.83
N GLU A 384 -5.89 -10.40 28.12
CA GLU A 384 -5.65 -11.80 28.50
C GLU A 384 -4.18 -12.22 28.39
N ARG A 385 -3.40 -11.56 27.53
CA ARG A 385 -1.94 -11.78 27.35
C ARG A 385 -1.07 -10.83 28.18
N LEU A 386 -1.66 -9.98 29.01
CA LEU A 386 -0.93 -9.16 29.97
C LEU A 386 -0.81 -9.84 31.34
N SER A 387 0.22 -9.45 32.11
CA SER A 387 0.29 -9.69 33.55
C SER A 387 -0.92 -9.06 34.28
N ASP A 388 -1.11 -9.35 35.56
CA ASP A 388 -2.28 -8.86 36.30
C ASP A 388 -2.34 -7.33 36.42
N ASP A 389 -1.18 -6.68 36.38
CA ASP A 389 -0.98 -5.23 36.42
C ASP A 389 -0.34 -4.68 35.12
N GLY A 390 -0.40 -5.45 34.04
CA GLY A 390 0.26 -5.13 32.77
C GLY A 390 -0.31 -3.89 32.08
N VAL A 391 0.51 -3.31 31.20
CA VAL A 391 0.25 -2.00 30.58
C VAL A 391 0.35 -2.10 29.05
N ILE A 392 -0.50 -1.35 28.36
CA ILE A 392 -0.40 -1.12 26.91
C ILE A 392 0.02 0.33 26.66
N ILE A 393 0.95 0.51 25.73
CA ILE A 393 1.27 1.79 25.10
C ILE A 393 0.77 1.70 23.66
N SER A 394 -0.33 2.37 23.33
CA SER A 394 -0.86 2.44 21.96
C SER A 394 -0.49 3.78 21.34
N ASN A 395 0.16 3.75 20.17
CA ASN A 395 0.45 4.94 19.38
C ASN A 395 -0.64 5.14 18.34
N LEU A 396 -1.37 6.26 18.39
CA LEU A 396 -2.31 6.67 17.34
C LEU A 396 -1.95 8.03 16.74
N ILE A 397 -2.05 8.15 15.42
CA ILE A 397 -1.98 9.42 14.71
C ILE A 397 -3.39 10.02 14.60
N ALA A 398 -3.65 11.13 15.30
CA ALA A 398 -4.94 11.81 15.29
C ALA A 398 -4.84 13.24 15.86
N SER A 399 -5.96 13.95 15.91
CA SER A 399 -6.13 15.12 16.79
C SER A 399 -6.99 14.75 18.00
N LEU A 400 -6.99 15.61 19.03
CA LEU A 400 -7.90 15.47 20.18
C LEU A 400 -9.22 16.23 20.00
N VAL A 401 -9.23 17.23 19.10
CA VAL A 401 -10.42 18.03 18.78
C VAL A 401 -10.54 18.28 17.28
N GLY A 402 -11.78 18.55 16.83
CA GLY A 402 -12.08 18.80 15.43
C GLY A 402 -12.33 17.52 14.63
N ASP A 403 -12.36 17.65 13.31
CA ASP A 403 -12.89 16.62 12.40
C ASP A 403 -12.01 15.36 12.29
N THR A 404 -10.75 15.45 12.72
CA THR A 404 -9.77 14.34 12.74
C THR A 404 -9.67 13.65 14.10
N ALA A 405 -10.53 13.99 15.07
CA ALA A 405 -10.51 13.40 16.41
C ALA A 405 -11.36 12.14 16.56
N ASN A 406 -12.25 11.84 15.60
CA ASN A 406 -13.24 10.78 15.71
C ASN A 406 -12.62 9.39 15.88
N LEU A 407 -11.55 9.08 15.12
CA LEU A 407 -10.87 7.80 15.24
C LEU A 407 -10.23 7.63 16.63
N PHE A 408 -9.57 8.68 17.13
CA PHE A 408 -8.95 8.67 18.46
C PHE A 408 -9.96 8.39 19.56
N TRP A 409 -11.09 9.10 19.55
CA TRP A 409 -12.12 8.90 20.57
C TRP A 409 -12.82 7.55 20.45
N ALA A 410 -12.92 6.97 19.25
CA ALA A 410 -13.42 5.62 19.04
C ALA A 410 -12.45 4.57 19.62
N GLU A 411 -11.15 4.70 19.38
CA GLU A 411 -10.15 3.81 19.99
C GLU A 411 -10.14 3.96 21.51
N TYR A 412 -10.10 5.20 22.04
CA TYR A 412 -10.17 5.46 23.48
C TYR A 412 -11.39 4.80 24.12
N ARG A 413 -12.58 4.97 23.52
CA ARG A 413 -13.83 4.35 24.02
C ARG A 413 -13.74 2.83 23.99
N THR A 414 -13.12 2.27 22.96
CA THR A 414 -12.97 0.83 22.79
C THR A 414 -12.04 0.23 23.84
N ILE A 415 -10.88 0.86 24.08
CA ILE A 415 -9.94 0.47 25.13
C ILE A 415 -10.58 0.61 26.52
N SER A 416 -11.39 1.65 26.75
CA SER A 416 -12.04 1.88 28.06
C SER A 416 -13.10 0.85 28.43
N GLN A 417 -13.56 0.03 27.48
CA GLN A 417 -14.40 -1.13 27.79
C GLN A 417 -13.62 -2.28 28.44
N VAL A 418 -12.29 -2.30 28.28
CA VAL A 418 -11.42 -3.42 28.69
C VAL A 418 -10.48 -3.01 29.82
N PHE A 419 -9.94 -1.78 29.79
CA PHE A 419 -8.95 -1.31 30.75
C PHE A 419 -9.55 -0.28 31.73
N PRO A 420 -9.32 -0.44 33.04
CA PRO A 420 -9.89 0.47 34.05
C PRO A 420 -9.22 1.84 34.12
N SER A 421 -8.01 2.02 33.60
CA SER A 421 -7.28 3.29 33.65
C SER A 421 -6.59 3.59 32.32
N ILE A 422 -6.82 4.80 31.79
CA ILE A 422 -6.29 5.25 30.50
C ILE A 422 -5.75 6.67 30.63
N TYR A 423 -4.56 6.90 30.09
CA TYR A 423 -3.87 8.18 30.07
C TYR A 423 -3.53 8.57 28.64
N ILE A 424 -3.63 9.86 28.33
CA ILE A 424 -3.48 10.39 26.97
C ILE A 424 -2.29 11.36 26.95
N PHE A 425 -1.36 11.16 26.01
CA PHE A 425 -0.17 11.98 25.85
C PHE A 425 0.02 12.42 24.39
N PRO A 426 -0.43 13.63 24.02
CA PRO A 426 -0.02 14.25 22.76
C PRO A 426 1.50 14.45 22.75
N THR A 427 2.17 14.12 21.64
CA THR A 427 3.65 14.11 21.60
C THR A 427 4.26 15.33 20.93
N SER A 428 3.45 16.32 20.55
CA SER A 428 3.89 17.56 19.90
C SER A 428 3.41 18.78 20.68
N ASP A 429 4.14 19.89 20.54
CA ASP A 429 3.72 21.20 21.08
C ASP A 429 2.64 21.87 20.21
N THR A 430 2.27 21.24 19.09
CA THR A 430 1.12 21.64 18.29
C THR A 430 -0.16 21.41 19.10
N GLY A 431 -0.98 22.46 19.25
CA GLY A 431 -2.22 22.40 20.04
C GLY A 431 -3.17 21.25 19.65
N PRO A 432 -4.17 20.92 20.48
CA PRO A 432 -4.94 19.66 20.40
C PRO A 432 -5.75 19.45 19.12
N GLY A 433 -5.93 20.49 18.29
CA GLY A 433 -6.60 20.39 16.99
C GLY A 433 -5.69 19.96 15.84
N TRP A 434 -4.39 19.83 16.08
CA TRP A 434 -3.43 19.37 15.08
C TRP A 434 -3.27 17.86 15.13
N VAL A 435 -3.17 17.25 13.94
CA VAL A 435 -2.87 15.83 13.80
C VAL A 435 -1.42 15.57 14.20
N GLN A 436 -1.23 14.66 15.13
CA GLN A 436 0.03 14.29 15.73
C GLN A 436 -0.02 12.85 16.24
N ASN A 437 1.13 12.29 16.62
CA ASN A 437 1.13 11.09 17.44
C ASN A 437 0.56 11.40 18.83
N ILE A 438 -0.33 10.55 19.28
CA ILE A 438 -0.94 10.58 20.61
C ILE A 438 -0.74 9.20 21.20
N ILE A 439 -0.06 9.15 22.34
CA ILE A 439 0.18 7.92 23.05
C ILE A 439 -0.92 7.70 24.09
N LEU A 440 -1.56 6.55 24.00
CA LEU A 440 -2.50 6.04 25.00
C LEU A 440 -1.77 5.04 25.89
N VAL A 441 -1.78 5.31 27.20
CA VAL A 441 -1.33 4.34 28.20
C VAL A 441 -2.56 3.72 28.85
N ALA A 442 -2.80 2.43 28.61
CA ALA A 442 -3.91 1.69 29.21
C ALA A 442 -3.37 0.68 30.22
N SER A 443 -3.84 0.75 31.47
CA SER A 443 -3.35 -0.08 32.57
C SER A 443 -4.46 -0.95 33.14
N LYS A 444 -4.12 -2.20 33.49
CA LYS A 444 -4.99 -3.08 34.28
C LYS A 444 -5.09 -2.65 35.74
N ASN A 445 -4.17 -1.81 36.21
CA ASN A 445 -4.24 -1.25 37.55
C ASN A 445 -5.38 -0.20 37.60
N PRO A 446 -6.40 -0.39 38.45
CA PRO A 446 -7.52 0.55 38.55
C PRO A 446 -7.17 1.83 39.33
N ASN A 447 -5.99 1.91 39.93
CA ASN A 447 -5.58 3.07 40.69
C ASN A 447 -5.31 4.25 39.75
N ASN A 448 -5.97 5.38 40.02
CA ASN A 448 -5.72 6.62 39.30
C ASN A 448 -4.38 7.23 39.75
N LEU A 449 -3.30 6.89 39.05
CA LEU A 449 -1.96 7.45 39.25
C LEU A 449 -1.92 8.89 38.77
N THR A 450 -1.57 9.83 39.67
CA THR A 450 -1.39 11.24 39.31
C THR A 450 -0.02 11.50 38.69
N GLU A 451 0.15 12.67 38.08
CA GLU A 451 1.42 13.11 37.52
C GLU A 451 2.54 13.10 38.57
N GLU A 452 2.24 13.51 39.80
CA GLU A 452 3.18 13.53 40.93
C GLU A 452 3.59 12.11 41.36
N MET A 453 2.63 11.18 41.43
CA MET A 453 2.91 9.78 41.74
C MET A 453 3.81 9.15 40.69
N LEU A 454 3.59 9.45 39.40
CA LEU A 454 4.41 8.94 38.30
C LEU A 454 5.83 9.54 38.32
N LYS A 455 5.98 10.82 38.70
CA LYS A 455 7.30 11.44 38.93
C LYS A 455 8.04 10.79 40.10
N GLU A 456 7.33 10.48 41.18
CA GLU A 456 7.91 9.78 42.33
C GLU A 456 8.37 8.37 41.95
N ARG A 457 7.59 7.62 41.18
CA ARG A 457 8.00 6.32 40.63
C ARG A 457 9.23 6.41 39.72
N ALA A 458 9.32 7.44 38.88
CA ALA A 458 10.52 7.68 38.08
C ALA A 458 11.75 7.89 38.98
N HIS A 459 11.59 8.67 40.05
CA HIS A 459 12.64 8.92 41.04
C HIS A 459 13.08 7.65 41.77
N MET A 460 12.12 6.81 42.18
CA MET A 460 12.38 5.60 42.97
C MET A 460 12.93 4.44 42.15
N SER A 461 12.39 4.19 40.96
CA SER A 461 12.83 3.09 40.09
C SER A 461 14.17 3.36 39.40
N GLY A 462 14.44 4.62 39.05
CA GLY A 462 15.62 5.01 38.27
C GLY A 462 15.62 4.48 36.83
N LYS A 463 14.56 3.80 36.36
CA LYS A 463 14.48 3.26 34.99
C LYS A 463 14.29 4.34 33.93
N VAL A 464 13.53 5.39 34.25
CA VAL A 464 13.35 6.53 33.36
C VAL A 464 14.04 7.73 34.00
N ASP A 465 14.91 8.41 33.24
CA ASP A 465 15.58 9.61 33.72
C ASP A 465 14.56 10.64 34.21
N GLN A 466 14.84 11.31 35.34
CA GLN A 466 13.87 12.20 35.98
C GLN A 466 13.49 13.41 35.13
N LYS A 467 14.45 13.93 34.33
CA LYS A 467 14.20 15.05 33.43
C LYS A 467 13.33 14.59 32.28
N GLU A 468 13.63 13.42 31.71
CA GLU A 468 12.79 12.81 30.67
C GLU A 468 11.39 12.49 31.17
N ALA A 469 11.25 11.84 32.33
CA ALA A 469 9.95 11.56 32.93
C ALA A 469 9.13 12.84 33.16
N THR A 470 9.76 13.91 33.65
CA THR A 470 9.10 15.21 33.83
C THR A 470 8.64 15.81 32.51
N GLU A 471 9.47 15.73 31.46
CA GLU A 471 9.12 16.19 30.12
C GLU A 471 7.93 15.42 29.54
N LEU A 472 7.97 14.09 29.57
CA LEU A 472 6.90 13.23 29.05
C LEU A 472 5.58 13.46 29.80
N LEU A 473 5.63 13.49 31.14
CA LEU A 473 4.46 13.66 32.01
C LEU A 473 3.85 15.06 31.93
N SER A 474 4.63 16.08 31.57
CA SER A 474 4.11 17.44 31.36
C SER A 474 3.05 17.52 30.27
N ARG A 475 3.04 16.55 29.33
CA ARG A 475 2.07 16.44 28.24
C ARG A 475 0.88 15.54 28.56
N LEU A 476 0.72 15.12 29.81
CA LEU A 476 -0.50 14.41 30.23
C LEU A 476 -1.73 15.28 29.96
N TRP A 477 -2.65 14.78 29.14
CA TRP A 477 -3.87 15.49 28.78
C TRP A 477 -4.79 15.68 29.98
N LYS A 478 -5.18 16.93 30.25
CA LYS A 478 -6.10 17.33 31.34
C LYS A 478 -7.43 17.90 30.82
N GLY A 479 -7.66 17.84 29.52
CA GLY A 479 -8.89 18.35 28.89
C GLY A 479 -10.06 17.36 28.96
N PRO A 480 -11.24 17.74 28.44
CA PRO A 480 -12.43 16.90 28.49
C PRO A 480 -12.27 15.63 27.65
N LEU A 481 -12.83 14.53 28.16
CA LEU A 481 -12.94 13.27 27.43
C LEU A 481 -14.19 13.32 26.52
N ARG A 482 -14.03 13.09 25.22
CA ARG A 482 -15.12 13.19 24.22
C ARG A 482 -15.53 11.82 23.64
N ALA A 483 -15.37 10.78 24.45
CA ALA A 483 -15.53 9.40 24.00
C ALA A 483 -16.99 8.94 23.90
N GLU A 484 -17.94 9.58 24.60
CA GLU A 484 -19.32 9.08 24.73
C GLU A 484 -20.07 8.98 23.40
N GLU A 485 -19.77 9.87 22.46
CA GLU A 485 -20.40 9.93 21.13
C GLU A 485 -19.68 9.06 20.09
N ALA A 486 -18.45 8.61 20.36
CA ALA A 486 -17.64 7.84 19.42
C ALA A 486 -18.08 6.37 19.38
N PRO A 487 -18.09 5.67 18.23
CA PRO A 487 -18.47 4.26 18.19
C PRO A 487 -17.46 3.38 18.93
N ILE A 488 -17.91 2.24 19.46
CA ILE A 488 -17.02 1.15 19.87
C ILE A 488 -16.62 0.39 18.60
N LEU A 489 -15.33 0.15 18.43
CA LEU A 489 -14.79 -0.60 17.30
C LEU A 489 -14.91 -2.10 17.62
N LEU A 490 -15.62 -2.84 16.77
CA LEU A 490 -15.84 -4.28 16.90
C LEU A 490 -15.30 -5.01 15.67
N ASP A 491 -14.97 -6.29 15.80
CA ASP A 491 -14.56 -7.14 14.67
C ASP A 491 -15.50 -7.08 13.47
N ASN A 492 -16.81 -7.03 13.74
CA ASN A 492 -17.84 -6.96 12.72
C ASN A 492 -18.23 -5.52 12.32
N PHE A 493 -17.72 -4.51 13.02
CA PHE A 493 -18.00 -3.09 12.75
C PHE A 493 -16.92 -2.17 13.33
N ALA A 494 -15.87 -1.93 12.54
CA ALA A 494 -14.80 -0.98 12.85
C ALA A 494 -14.51 -0.12 11.61
N PRO A 495 -15.30 0.93 11.33
CA PRO A 495 -15.17 1.74 10.13
C PRO A 495 -14.00 2.75 10.25
N VAL A 496 -12.80 2.24 10.53
CA VAL A 496 -11.59 3.02 10.81
C VAL A 496 -11.31 4.02 9.68
N GLU A 497 -11.42 3.59 8.43
CA GLU A 497 -11.22 4.41 7.24
C GLU A 497 -12.26 5.51 7.05
N ALA A 498 -13.47 5.34 7.59
CA ALA A 498 -14.50 6.38 7.55
C ALA A 498 -14.38 7.36 8.72
N LEU A 499 -13.87 6.89 9.87
CA LEU A 499 -13.56 7.72 11.04
C LEU A 499 -12.30 8.57 10.80
N LEU A 500 -11.45 8.14 9.87
CA LEU A 500 -10.44 8.95 9.20
C LEU A 500 -11.12 9.90 8.21
N ASN A 501 -11.74 10.99 8.69
CA ASN A 501 -12.41 11.94 7.79
C ASN A 501 -11.37 12.78 6.99
N PRO A 502 -11.59 13.04 5.68
CA PRO A 502 -10.58 13.37 4.69
C PRO A 502 -10.41 14.89 4.52
N ILE A 503 -9.28 15.30 3.93
CA ILE A 503 -9.00 16.69 3.54
C ILE A 503 -8.82 17.63 4.73
N THR A 504 -7.67 17.54 5.39
CA THR A 504 -7.02 18.81 5.74
C THR A 504 -6.10 19.14 4.58
N GLY A 505 -6.46 20.16 3.79
CA GLY A 505 -5.49 20.90 2.98
C GLY A 505 -4.46 21.65 3.84
N LYS A 506 -4.10 21.07 4.98
CA LYS A 506 -3.05 21.47 5.88
C LYS A 506 -2.13 20.26 5.98
N PRO A 507 -0.84 20.43 5.66
CA PRO A 507 0.13 19.39 5.87
C PRO A 507 0.04 18.91 7.32
N TYR A 508 0.18 17.61 7.52
CA TYR A 508 0.48 17.02 8.82
C TYR A 508 1.49 17.89 9.60
N ALA A 509 1.47 17.88 10.95
CA ALA A 509 2.60 18.47 11.69
C ALA A 509 3.93 17.80 11.28
N LEU A 510 3.88 16.48 11.01
CA LEU A 510 4.95 15.74 10.35
C LEU A 510 5.26 16.33 8.97
N GLU A 511 4.29 16.63 8.11
CA GLU A 511 4.58 17.30 6.84
C GLU A 511 5.10 18.73 7.01
N SER A 512 4.80 19.50 8.04
CA SER A 512 5.42 20.84 8.18
C SER A 512 6.88 20.80 8.64
N GLU A 513 7.26 19.83 9.48
CA GLU A 513 8.67 19.59 9.86
C GLU A 513 9.42 18.84 8.75
N TYR A 514 8.73 17.93 8.03
CA TYR A 514 9.31 17.13 6.95
C TYR A 514 9.13 17.73 5.55
N GLU A 515 8.30 18.73 5.28
CA GLU A 515 8.22 19.40 3.95
C GLU A 515 9.47 20.21 3.67
N MET A 516 10.15 20.70 4.71
CA MET A 516 11.48 21.29 4.57
C MET A 516 12.57 20.26 4.23
N SER A 517 12.25 18.96 4.30
CA SER A 517 13.19 17.86 4.02
C SER A 517 12.64 16.75 3.12
N ARG A 518 11.42 16.87 2.56
CA ARG A 518 10.93 15.98 1.50
C ARG A 518 11.88 16.22 0.33
N PRO A 519 12.67 15.23 -0.08
CA PRO A 519 13.23 15.26 -1.41
C PRO A 519 12.01 15.18 -2.30
N SER A 520 11.58 16.30 -2.89
CA SER A 520 10.68 16.23 -4.03
C SER A 520 11.35 15.27 -4.99
N ILE A 521 10.74 14.11 -5.24
CA ILE A 521 11.14 13.24 -6.35
C ILE A 521 10.84 14.06 -7.61
N LYS A 522 11.77 14.94 -7.97
CA LYS A 522 11.77 15.61 -9.25
C LYS A 522 12.23 14.54 -10.22
N TRP A 523 11.27 14.03 -10.98
CA TRP A 523 11.51 13.28 -12.20
C TRP A 523 12.36 14.16 -13.13
N VAL A 524 13.69 13.99 -13.12
CA VAL A 524 14.59 14.71 -14.03
C VAL A 524 15.11 13.75 -15.10
N GLU A 525 14.51 13.93 -16.29
CA GLU A 525 15.10 13.89 -17.65
C GLU A 525 15.67 12.61 -18.25
N SER A 526 15.88 11.49 -17.55
CA SER A 526 16.42 10.27 -18.21
C SER A 526 15.38 9.43 -18.98
N SER A 527 14.09 9.64 -18.73
CA SER A 527 12.99 8.88 -19.35
C SER A 527 12.54 9.39 -20.73
N ASN A 528 13.03 10.55 -21.18
CA ASN A 528 12.52 11.20 -22.39
C ASN A 528 12.71 10.36 -23.66
N MET A 529 13.80 9.60 -23.78
CA MET A 529 14.04 8.82 -25.01
C MET A 529 13.21 7.54 -25.08
N ALA A 530 13.10 6.77 -23.99
CA ALA A 530 12.25 5.57 -23.95
C ALA A 530 10.77 5.95 -24.10
N ILE A 531 10.33 7.03 -23.44
CA ILE A 531 8.98 7.57 -23.59
C ILE A 531 8.77 8.07 -25.02
N ALA A 532 9.72 8.78 -25.63
CA ALA A 532 9.62 9.24 -27.01
C ALA A 532 9.58 8.07 -28.01
N LEU A 533 10.34 7.01 -27.79
CA LEU A 533 10.34 5.81 -28.63
C LEU A 533 9.03 5.04 -28.51
N LEU A 534 8.53 4.83 -27.28
CA LEU A 534 7.21 4.25 -27.07
C LEU A 534 6.13 5.15 -27.69
N ALA A 535 6.19 6.46 -27.50
CA ALA A 535 5.26 7.43 -28.10
C ALA A 535 5.28 7.36 -29.63
N ALA A 536 6.46 7.25 -30.24
CA ALA A 536 6.60 7.04 -31.67
C ALA A 536 5.97 5.71 -32.12
N ILE A 537 6.09 4.63 -31.32
CA ILE A 537 5.42 3.34 -31.58
C ILE A 537 3.89 3.49 -31.50
N LEU A 538 3.36 4.22 -30.50
CA LEU A 538 1.93 4.51 -30.36
C LEU A 538 1.40 5.34 -31.53
N ILE A 539 2.10 6.42 -31.90
CA ILE A 539 1.76 7.25 -33.04
C ILE A 539 1.80 6.42 -34.34
N SER A 540 2.84 5.60 -34.52
CA SER A 540 2.95 4.69 -35.68
C SER A 540 1.78 3.70 -35.73
N TRP A 541 1.36 3.17 -34.59
CA TRP A 541 0.20 2.30 -34.51
C TRP A 541 -1.10 3.04 -34.88
N LEU A 542 -1.30 4.28 -34.42
CA LEU A 542 -2.45 5.10 -34.79
C LEU A 542 -2.54 5.35 -36.31
N PHE A 543 -1.41 5.44 -37.02
CA PHE A 543 -1.40 5.52 -38.49
C PHE A 543 -1.70 4.17 -39.18
N LEU A 544 -1.29 3.05 -38.58
CA LEU A 544 -1.54 1.69 -39.11
C LEU A 544 -2.97 1.19 -38.82
N LEU A 545 -3.59 1.68 -37.75
CA LEU A 545 -4.90 1.24 -37.29
C LEU A 545 -5.99 1.44 -38.36
N PRO A 546 -6.16 2.62 -39.00
CA PRO A 546 -7.11 2.79 -40.10
C PRO A 546 -6.85 1.84 -41.27
N GLN A 547 -5.58 1.59 -41.64
CA GLN A 547 -5.25 0.66 -42.73
C GLN A 547 -5.60 -0.79 -42.38
N SER A 548 -5.52 -1.17 -41.10
CA SER A 548 -5.92 -2.49 -40.63
C SER A 548 -7.45 -2.67 -40.66
N ILE A 549 -8.20 -1.60 -40.38
CA ILE A 549 -9.66 -1.57 -40.40
C ILE A 549 -10.18 -1.52 -41.84
N ILE A 550 -9.58 -0.68 -42.71
CA ILE A 550 -9.95 -0.56 -44.13
C ILE A 550 -9.68 -1.86 -44.89
N LYS A 551 -8.61 -2.62 -44.56
CA LYS A 551 -8.37 -3.94 -45.14
C LYS A 551 -9.33 -5.04 -44.66
N ALA A 552 -10.11 -4.75 -43.61
CA ALA A 552 -11.07 -5.67 -43.02
C ALA A 552 -12.52 -5.39 -43.45
N GLN A 553 -12.79 -4.18 -43.95
CA GLN A 553 -13.95 -3.84 -44.77
C GLN A 553 -13.73 -4.36 -46.19
#